data_AF-A0A3G9JAX6-F1
#
_entry.id   AF-A0A3G9JAX6-F1
#
_cell.length_a   1.000
_cell.length_b   1.000
_cell.length_c   1.000
_cell.angle_alpha   90.00
_cell.angle_beta   90.00
_cell.angle_gamma   90.00
#
_symmetry.space_group_name_H-M   'P 1'
#
loop_
_entity.id
_entity.type
_entity.pdbx_description
1 polymer ?
#
loop_
_entity_poly.entity_id
_entity_poly.type
_entity_poly.pdbx_seq_one_letter_code
_entity_poly.pdbx_strand_id
1 'polypeptide(L)' 'MATQPREIERYVTADGQIPFDNWFDSIRVSKTQTIISKRLDRVRMGNLGDYRSVGGGVFELRIDYDPSYRI' A
#
# COMPACT_ATOMS: atom_id res chain seq x y z
N MET A 1 5.44 21.35 1.01
CA MET A 1 5.35 20.48 2.20
C MET A 1 6.63 19.67 2.28
N ALA A 2 7.31 19.65 3.42
CA ALA A 2 8.50 18.82 3.58
C ALA A 2 8.08 17.35 3.66
N THR A 3 8.68 16.49 2.84
CA THR A 3 8.47 15.04 2.91
C THR A 3 9.31 14.48 4.05
N GLN A 4 8.67 13.91 5.06
CA GLN A 4 9.36 13.18 6.11
C GLN A 4 9.36 11.69 5.77
N PRO A 5 10.50 10.99 5.89
CA PRO A 5 10.54 9.55 5.75
C PRO A 5 9.51 8.87 6.66
N ARG A 6 8.91 7.79 6.18
CA ARG A 6 7.92 7.00 6.91
C ARG A 6 8.34 5.55 6.97
N GLU A 7 8.15 4.95 8.12
CA GLU A 7 8.22 3.50 8.27
C GLU A 7 6.88 2.88 7.87
N ILE A 8 6.95 1.73 7.20
CA ILE A 8 5.77 0.94 6.82
C ILE A 8 5.88 -0.38 7.56
N GLU A 9 4.94 -0.61 8.45
CA GLU A 9 4.77 -1.88 9.14
C GLU A 9 3.63 -2.67 8.50
N ARG A 10 3.78 -3.99 8.46
CA ARG A 10 2.72 -4.88 8.00
C ARG A 10 1.88 -5.31 9.19
N TYR A 11 0.57 -5.25 9.03
CA TYR A 11 -0.35 -5.83 10.01
C TYR A 11 -0.18 -7.35 10.06
N VAL A 12 0.02 -7.86 11.28
CA VAL A 12 0.06 -9.29 11.58
C VAL A 12 -1.18 -9.63 12.39
N THR A 13 -1.95 -10.61 11.94
CA THR A 13 -3.12 -11.11 12.66
C THR A 13 -2.71 -11.88 13.91
N ALA A 14 -3.66 -12.16 14.81
CA ALA A 14 -3.40 -12.91 16.04
C ALA A 14 -2.86 -14.34 15.79
N ASP A 15 -3.17 -14.94 14.64
CA ASP A 15 -2.68 -16.24 14.18
C ASP A 15 -1.40 -16.15 13.32
N GLY A 16 -0.77 -14.98 13.23
CA GLY A 16 0.52 -14.78 12.58
C GLY A 16 0.47 -14.59 11.06
N GLN A 17 -0.73 -14.46 10.48
CA GLN A 17 -0.89 -14.18 9.05
C GLN A 17 -0.59 -12.71 8.73
N ILE A 18 -0.10 -12.48 7.51
CA ILE A 18 0.11 -11.15 6.97
C ILE A 18 -0.81 -11.01 5.76
N PRO A 19 -2.05 -10.46 5.93
CA PRO A 19 -3.03 -10.40 4.86
C PRO A 19 -2.53 -9.67 3.61
N PHE A 20 -1.69 -8.64 3.79
CA PHE A 20 -1.07 -7.91 2.69
C PHE A 20 -0.19 -8.83 1.83
N ASP A 21 0.66 -9.66 2.43
CA ASP A 21 1.57 -10.54 1.68
C ASP A 21 0.77 -11.63 0.94
N ASN A 22 -0.20 -12.25 1.61
CA ASN A 22 -1.11 -13.22 0.98
C ASN A 22 -1.85 -12.63 -0.23
N TRP A 23 -2.36 -11.40 -0.09
CA TRP A 23 -3.02 -10.69 -1.18
C TRP A 23 -2.03 -10.32 -2.29
N PHE A 24 -0.86 -9.77 -1.94
CA PHE A 24 0.14 -9.32 -2.90
C PHE A 24 0.69 -10.48 -3.74
N ASP A 25 0.92 -11.64 -3.13
CA ASP A 25 1.39 -12.86 -3.80
C ASP A 25 0.31 -13.48 -4.69
N SER A 26 -0.97 -13.22 -4.43
CA SER A 26 -2.07 -13.67 -5.29
C SER A 26 -2.14 -12.93 -6.64
N ILE A 27 -1.44 -11.78 -6.76
CA ILE A 27 -1.43 -10.96 -7.98
C ILE A 27 -0.55 -11.62 -9.05
N ARG A 28 -1.19 -12.25 -10.03
CA ARG A 28 -0.49 -12.99 -11.11
C ARG A 28 0.33 -12.12 -12.05
N VAL A 29 0.00 -10.84 -12.16
CA VAL A 29 0.64 -9.91 -13.11
C VAL A 29 1.81 -9.22 -12.41
N SER A 30 3.05 -9.62 -12.72
CA SER A 30 4.28 -9.07 -12.11
C SER A 30 4.41 -7.54 -12.23
N LYS A 31 3.91 -6.97 -13.33
CA LYS A 31 3.86 -5.52 -13.54
C LYS A 31 3.01 -4.83 -12.48
N THR A 32 1.89 -5.43 -12.07
CA THR A 32 1.02 -4.90 -11.02
C THR A 32 1.72 -4.89 -9.68
N GLN A 33 2.36 -6.00 -9.29
CA GLN A 33 3.17 -6.07 -8.08
C GLN A 33 4.26 -4.99 -8.06
N THR A 34 4.96 -4.79 -9.18
CA THR A 34 5.98 -3.75 -9.32
C THR A 34 5.41 -2.34 -9.10
N ILE A 35 4.21 -2.05 -9.62
CA ILE A 35 3.55 -0.75 -9.45
C ILE A 35 3.20 -0.51 -7.98
N ILE A 36 2.66 -1.52 -7.31
CA ILE A 36 2.35 -1.47 -5.87
C ILE A 36 3.63 -1.25 -5.05
N SER A 37 4.70 -2.01 -5.29
CA SER A 37 5.97 -1.82 -4.56
C SER A 37 6.54 -0.42 -4.74
N LYS A 38 6.56 0.08 -5.98
CA LYS A 38 7.00 1.47 -6.27
C LYS A 38 6.12 2.51 -5.57
N ARG A 39 4.83 2.23 -5.39
CA ARG A 39 3.93 3.10 -4.64
C ARG A 39 4.31 3.14 -3.17
N LEU A 40 4.57 1.99 -2.55
CA LEU A 40 5.00 1.90 -1.15
C LEU A 40 6.38 2.54 -0.93
N ASP A 41 7.30 2.44 -1.89
CA ASP A 41 8.60 3.12 -1.80
C ASP A 41 8.45 4.64 -1.77
N ARG A 42 7.51 5.20 -2.55
CA ARG A 42 7.18 6.63 -2.47
C ARG A 42 6.61 7.01 -1.12
N VAL A 43 5.76 6.16 -0.53
CA VAL A 43 5.22 6.37 0.83
C VAL A 43 6.35 6.38 1.86
N ARG A 44 7.33 5.47 1.76
CA ARG A 44 8.52 5.45 2.63
C ARG A 44 9.33 6.74 2.54
N MET A 45 9.40 7.35 1.37
CA MET A 45 10.03 8.66 1.18
C MET A 45 9.16 9.85 1.65
N GLY A 46 8.00 9.60 2.25
CA GLY A 46 7.08 10.62 2.72
C GLY A 46 6.10 11.14 1.66
N ASN A 47 6.10 10.56 0.46
CA ASN A 47 5.17 10.92 -0.62
C ASN A 47 3.93 10.01 -0.59
N LEU A 48 2.91 10.46 0.15
CA LEU A 48 1.63 9.76 0.24
C LEU A 48 0.83 9.77 -1.07
N GLY A 49 1.12 10.65 -2.03
CA GLY A 49 0.39 10.75 -3.31
C GLY A 49 -1.12 10.89 -3.13
N ASP A 50 -1.90 10.16 -3.95
CA ASP A 50 -3.36 10.07 -3.79
C ASP A 50 -3.74 9.10 -2.67
N TYR A 51 -4.41 9.64 -1.64
CA TYR A 51 -4.96 8.89 -0.52
C TYR A 51 -6.28 9.52 -0.05
N ARG A 52 -7.15 8.72 0.57
CA ARG A 52 -8.46 9.18 1.05
C ARG A 52 -8.81 8.54 2.39
N SER A 53 -9.44 9.29 3.29
CA SER A 53 -10.00 8.71 4.52
C SER A 53 -11.18 7.81 4.19
N VAL A 54 -11.20 6.61 4.77
CA VAL A 54 -12.33 5.67 4.72
C VAL A 54 -13.07 5.59 6.06
N GLY A 55 -12.71 6.45 7.02
CA GLY A 55 -13.28 6.49 8.38
C GLY A 55 -12.44 5.71 9.40
N GLY A 56 -12.75 5.90 10.69
CA GLY A 56 -12.10 5.15 11.78
C GLY A 56 -10.59 5.38 11.93
N GLY A 57 -10.06 6.50 11.40
CA GLY A 57 -8.61 6.75 11.36
C GLY A 57 -7.87 5.98 10.27
N VAL A 58 -8.58 5.28 9.39
CA VAL A 58 -8.03 4.50 8.27
C VAL A 58 -8.06 5.33 6.99
N PHE A 59 -7.00 5.21 6.20
CA PHE A 59 -6.87 5.84 4.89
C PHE A 59 -6.52 4.78 3.85
N GLU A 60 -7.14 4.88 2.67
CA GLU A 60 -6.75 4.10 1.50
C GLU A 60 -5.71 4.88 0.68
N LEU A 61 -4.71 4.19 0.16
CA LEU A 61 -3.85 4.66 -0.92
C LEU A 61 -4.46 4.23 -2.24
N ARG A 62 -4.76 5.19 -3.11
CA ARG A 62 -5.31 4.90 -4.44
C ARG A 62 -4.19 4.78 -5.45
N ILE A 63 -4.25 3.73 -6.27
CA ILE A 63 -3.30 3.46 -7.35
C ILE A 63 -4.10 3.40 -8.65
N ASP A 64 -4.00 4.49 -9.42
CA ASP A 64 -4.65 4.63 -10.73
C ASP A 64 -3.90 3.79 -11.78
N TYR A 65 -4.05 2.48 -11.68
CA TYR A 65 -3.57 1.51 -12.65
C TYR A 65 -4.64 0.44 -12.83
N ASP A 66 -5.25 0.40 -14.00
CA ASP A 66 -6.29 -0.55 -14.41
C ASP A 66 -5.94 -1.99 -13.98
N PRO A 67 -6.70 -2.67 -13.09
CA PRO A 67 -8.09 -2.47 -12.60
C PRO A 67 -8.35 -1.52 -11.40
N SER A 68 -7.46 -0.58 -11.10
CA SER A 68 -7.47 0.33 -9.93
C SER A 68 -7.30 -0.37 -8.58
N TYR A 69 -6.09 -0.32 -8.03
CA TYR A 69 -5.76 -0.94 -6.75
C TYR A 69 -5.87 0.04 -5.58
N ARG A 70 -6.24 -0.49 -4.41
CA ARG A 70 -6.34 0.23 -3.15
C ARG A 70 -5.56 -0.54 -2.10
N ILE A 71 -4.75 0.18 -1.32
CA ILE A 71 -3.96 -0.37 -0.21
C ILE A 71 -4.39 0.34 1.07
#